data_AF-A0A1B6G405-F1
#
_entry.id   AF-A0A1B6G405-F1
#
_cell.length_a   1.000
_cell.length_b   1.000
_cell.length_c   1.000
_cell.angle_alpha   90.00
_cell.angle_beta   90.00
_cell.angle_gamma   90.00
#
_symmetry.space_group_name_H-M   'P 1'
#
loop_
_entity.id
_entity.type
_entity.pdbx_description
1 polymer ?
#
loop_
_entity_poly.entity_id
_entity_poly.type
_entity_poly.pdbx_seq_one_letter_code
_entity_poly.pdbx_strand_id
1 'polypeptide(L)'
;IDILISRGHPEIPRPHKHSCTCNDCLTALDEEDHLISTFKTYDTYKAICNPVYINRLANDPILMVFYLADELIEMAEHKRALRSKYEELALNTETYAADLIALCRTSDEVRIILNEKEGSRLKGNFLFPRLILAVDYKQKLFVAQTNVQEVLEAAWVGDWYEWKTYTSLRRVFHAFGRMITLLCLYIFCIFLPKSTQAQFYSIPVNRMLSSVSSYLIFLCLLFLESHRDKKDQTRYDFQNNIKIKIFIFVYILSHILNSFRMITLLCLYIFCIFLPKSTQAQFYSIPVNRMLSSVSS
;
A
#
# COMPACT_ATOMS: atom_id res chain seq x y z
N ILE A 1 0.31 8.18 -32.67
CA ILE A 1 1.01 8.96 -31.61
C ILE A 1 2.49 9.09 -31.96
N ASP A 2 3.19 7.99 -32.24
CA ASP A 2 4.63 8.02 -32.59
C ASP A 2 4.97 8.92 -33.79
N ILE A 3 4.13 8.91 -34.82
CA ILE A 3 4.30 9.78 -35.99
C ILE A 3 4.20 11.28 -35.61
N LEU A 4 3.36 11.63 -34.64
CA LEU A 4 3.19 13.02 -34.21
C LEU A 4 4.41 13.46 -33.38
N ILE A 5 4.85 12.61 -32.45
CA ILE A 5 6.01 12.91 -31.59
C ILE A 5 7.29 12.98 -32.44
N SER A 6 7.49 12.06 -33.39
CA SER A 6 8.65 12.08 -34.30
C SER A 6 8.69 13.30 -35.22
N ARG A 7 7.55 13.93 -35.48
CA ARG A 7 7.44 15.20 -36.23
C ARG A 7 7.63 16.44 -35.36
N GLY A 8 7.95 16.28 -34.07
CA GLY A 8 8.21 17.39 -33.16
C GLY A 8 6.95 18.11 -32.67
N HIS A 9 5.77 17.48 -32.76
CA HIS A 9 4.59 18.03 -32.10
C HIS A 9 4.82 18.05 -30.58
N PRO A 10 4.51 19.15 -29.89
CA PRO A 10 4.75 19.29 -28.47
C PRO A 10 3.90 18.30 -27.67
N GLU A 11 4.41 17.92 -26.50
CA GLU A 11 3.68 17.12 -25.53
C GLU A 11 2.40 17.84 -25.09
N ILE A 12 1.37 17.06 -24.75
CA ILE A 12 0.12 17.60 -24.25
C ILE A 12 0.40 18.27 -22.91
N PRO A 13 0.11 19.58 -22.75
CA PRO A 13 0.39 20.29 -21.52
C PRO A 13 -0.46 19.70 -20.39
N ARG A 14 0.18 19.42 -19.25
CA ARG A 14 -0.54 18.91 -18.07
C ARG A 14 -1.45 20.03 -17.52
N PRO A 15 -2.73 19.77 -17.24
CA PRO A 15 -3.61 20.76 -16.63
C PRO A 15 -3.04 21.29 -15.32
N HIS A 16 -3.23 22.59 -15.07
CA HIS A 16 -2.88 23.17 -13.79
C HIS A 16 -3.79 22.64 -12.68
N LYS A 17 -3.29 22.65 -11.44
CA LYS A 17 -4.08 22.30 -10.27
C LYS A 17 -5.26 23.27 -10.13
N HIS A 18 -6.37 22.79 -9.59
CA HIS A 18 -7.57 23.60 -9.35
C HIS A 18 -7.31 24.84 -8.46
N SER A 19 -6.26 24.81 -7.64
CA SER A 19 -5.83 25.89 -6.74
C SER A 19 -4.78 26.83 -7.36
N CYS A 20 -4.48 26.70 -8.65
CA CYS A 20 -3.51 27.54 -9.33
C CYS A 20 -4.03 28.97 -9.51
N THR A 21 -3.18 29.96 -9.24
CA THR A 21 -3.48 31.39 -9.37
C THR A 21 -2.55 32.08 -10.37
N CYS A 22 -2.05 31.36 -11.39
CA CYS A 22 -1.24 31.98 -12.44
C CYS A 22 -2.11 32.86 -13.35
N ASN A 23 -1.49 33.83 -14.02
CA ASN A 23 -2.20 34.76 -14.90
C ASN A 23 -3.00 34.02 -15.98
N ASP A 24 -2.44 32.97 -16.60
CA ASP A 24 -3.14 32.19 -17.64
C ASP A 24 -4.43 31.53 -17.10
N CYS A 25 -4.41 31.01 -15.87
CA CYS A 25 -5.59 30.43 -15.24
C CYS A 25 -6.63 31.48 -14.85
N LEU A 26 -6.18 32.65 -14.38
CA LEU A 26 -7.06 33.76 -14.03
C LEU A 26 -7.74 34.32 -15.29
N THR A 27 -6.99 34.54 -16.36
CA THR A 27 -7.54 34.96 -17.66
C THR A 27 -8.52 33.93 -18.21
N ALA A 28 -8.20 32.63 -18.14
CA ALA A 28 -9.12 31.58 -18.57
C ALA A 28 -10.41 31.51 -17.72
N LEU A 29 -10.34 31.86 -16.43
CA LEU A 29 -11.52 31.94 -15.56
C LEU A 29 -12.42 33.14 -15.89
N ASP A 30 -11.82 34.27 -16.29
CA ASP A 30 -12.56 35.50 -16.61
C ASP A 30 -13.13 35.50 -18.05
N GLU A 31 -12.42 34.88 -19.00
CA GLU A 31 -12.74 34.97 -20.44
C GLU A 31 -13.41 33.70 -21.03
N GLU A 32 -13.09 32.49 -20.55
CA GLU A 32 -13.66 31.25 -21.10
C GLU A 32 -14.97 30.85 -20.39
N ASP A 33 -15.94 30.31 -21.15
CA ASP A 33 -17.11 29.65 -20.56
C ASP A 33 -16.66 28.49 -19.67
N HIS A 34 -17.10 28.50 -18.41
CA HIS A 34 -16.79 27.49 -17.41
C HIS A 34 -17.09 26.06 -17.89
N LEU A 35 -18.15 25.86 -18.68
CA LEU A 35 -18.50 24.54 -19.22
C LEU A 35 -17.46 24.08 -20.26
N ILE A 36 -17.06 24.98 -21.16
CA ILE A 36 -16.03 24.72 -22.18
C ILE A 36 -14.69 24.40 -21.52
N SER A 37 -14.26 25.23 -20.58
CA SER A 37 -13.01 25.03 -19.83
C SER A 37 -13.01 23.69 -19.07
N THR A 38 -14.16 23.32 -18.50
CA THR A 38 -14.34 22.04 -17.81
C THR A 38 -14.20 20.83 -18.73
N PHE A 39 -14.85 20.83 -19.90
CA PHE A 39 -14.73 19.76 -20.88
C PHE A 39 -13.34 19.71 -21.51
N LYS A 40 -12.73 20.85 -21.83
CA LYS A 40 -11.35 20.96 -22.32
C LYS A 40 -10.34 20.33 -21.35
N THR A 41 -10.50 20.60 -20.05
CA THR A 41 -9.69 19.97 -19.00
C THR A 41 -9.87 18.45 -19.01
N TYR A 42 -11.12 17.97 -19.07
CA TYR A 42 -11.43 16.54 -19.09
C TYR A 42 -10.85 15.84 -20.32
N ASP A 43 -10.99 16.43 -21.51
CA ASP A 43 -10.47 15.87 -22.76
C ASP A 43 -8.94 15.83 -22.76
N THR A 44 -8.30 16.81 -22.13
CA THR A 44 -6.85 16.80 -21.89
C THR A 44 -6.45 15.63 -21.01
N TYR A 45 -7.16 15.41 -19.89
CA TYR A 45 -6.95 14.24 -19.02
C TYR A 45 -7.16 12.92 -19.77
N LYS A 46 -8.21 12.82 -20.58
CA LYS A 46 -8.50 11.66 -21.40
C LYS A 46 -7.37 11.35 -22.38
N ALA A 47 -6.75 12.38 -22.96
CA ALA A 47 -5.64 12.22 -23.89
C ALA A 47 -4.35 11.75 -23.18
N ILE A 48 -3.99 12.34 -22.03
CA ILE A 48 -2.77 11.95 -21.30
C ILE A 48 -2.89 10.58 -20.63
N CYS A 49 -4.10 10.14 -20.28
CA CYS A 49 -4.35 8.83 -19.70
C CYS A 49 -4.40 7.70 -20.74
N ASN A 50 -4.24 8.01 -22.03
CA ASN A 50 -4.21 7.00 -23.07
C ASN A 50 -3.00 6.05 -22.86
N PRO A 51 -3.19 4.72 -22.79
CA PRO A 51 -2.10 3.76 -22.57
C PRO A 51 -0.93 3.90 -23.55
N VAL A 52 -1.20 4.22 -24.82
CA VAL A 52 -0.17 4.40 -25.84
C VAL A 52 0.64 5.66 -25.58
N TYR A 53 -0.02 6.73 -25.10
CA TYR A 53 0.64 7.97 -24.73
C TYR A 53 1.53 7.78 -23.49
N ILE A 54 1.00 7.13 -22.44
CA ILE A 54 1.75 6.82 -21.22
C ILE A 54 2.98 5.98 -21.54
N ASN A 55 2.84 4.89 -22.31
CA ASN A 55 3.97 4.04 -22.68
C ASN A 55 5.08 4.76 -23.44
N ARG A 56 4.69 5.76 -24.25
CA ARG A 56 5.65 6.45 -25.10
C ARG A 56 6.44 7.52 -24.35
N LEU A 57 5.82 8.17 -23.37
CA LEU A 57 6.38 9.33 -22.67
C LEU A 57 6.88 9.04 -21.26
N ALA A 58 6.27 8.08 -20.55
CA ALA A 58 6.66 7.77 -19.19
C ALA A 58 7.89 6.86 -19.18
N ASN A 59 8.90 7.22 -18.37
CA ASN A 59 10.02 6.34 -18.06
C ASN A 59 9.57 5.15 -17.21
N ASP A 60 8.71 5.40 -16.21
CA ASP A 60 8.01 4.39 -15.41
C ASP A 60 6.48 4.54 -15.65
N PRO A 61 5.89 3.72 -16.54
CA PRO A 61 4.47 3.83 -16.87
C PRO A 61 3.55 3.44 -15.70
N ILE A 62 3.96 2.53 -14.82
CA ILE A 62 3.15 2.08 -13.67
C ILE A 62 3.07 3.21 -12.64
N LEU A 63 4.21 3.82 -12.33
CA LEU A 63 4.24 4.97 -11.42
C LEU A 63 3.45 6.16 -11.98
N MET A 64 3.57 6.42 -13.28
CA MET A 64 2.78 7.48 -13.94
C MET A 64 1.27 7.23 -13.82
N VAL A 65 0.83 5.98 -14.01
CA VAL A 65 -0.58 5.58 -13.82
C VAL A 65 -1.05 5.85 -12.40
N PHE A 66 -0.25 5.50 -11.38
CA PHE A 66 -0.64 5.73 -9.98
C PHE A 66 -0.86 7.23 -9.69
N TYR A 67 0.02 8.10 -10.20
CA TYR A 67 -0.13 9.54 -10.06
C TYR A 67 -1.34 10.09 -10.82
N LEU A 68 -1.57 9.64 -12.06
CA LEU A 68 -2.70 10.07 -12.86
C LEU A 68 -4.03 9.62 -12.26
N ALA A 69 -4.13 8.38 -11.79
CA ALA A 69 -5.34 7.86 -11.17
C ALA A 69 -5.72 8.67 -9.91
N ASP A 70 -4.76 8.95 -9.03
CA ASP A 70 -4.99 9.77 -7.83
C ASP A 70 -5.39 11.21 -8.17
N GLU A 71 -4.73 11.82 -9.16
CA GLU A 71 -5.10 13.15 -9.66
C GLU A 71 -6.52 13.18 -10.24
N LEU A 72 -6.94 12.14 -10.99
CA LEU A 72 -8.30 12.03 -11.52
C LEU A 72 -9.35 11.89 -10.41
N ILE A 73 -9.05 11.14 -9.35
CA ILE A 73 -9.94 11.02 -8.19
C ILE A 73 -10.04 12.36 -7.46
N GLU A 74 -8.94 13.09 -7.27
CA GLU A 74 -8.97 14.45 -6.74
C GLU A 74 -9.85 15.37 -7.60
N MET A 75 -9.72 15.29 -8.93
CA MET A 75 -10.56 16.06 -9.86
C MET A 75 -12.05 15.66 -9.79
N ALA A 76 -12.36 14.38 -9.56
CA ALA A 76 -13.72 13.89 -9.41
C ALA A 76 -14.41 14.43 -8.14
N GLU A 77 -13.63 14.69 -7.07
CA GLU A 77 -14.12 15.31 -5.84
C GLU A 77 -14.40 16.81 -6.02
N HIS A 78 -13.53 17.52 -6.76
CA HIS A 78 -13.66 18.96 -7.00
C HIS A 78 -14.73 19.28 -8.06
N LYS A 79 -14.72 18.58 -9.20
CA LYS A 79 -15.65 18.82 -10.33
C LYS A 79 -16.83 17.85 -10.30
N ARG A 80 -17.74 18.04 -9.34
CA ARG A 80 -18.90 17.15 -9.11
C ARG A 80 -19.75 16.86 -10.36
N ALA A 81 -19.89 17.83 -11.27
CA ALA A 81 -20.66 17.68 -12.50
C ALA A 81 -20.14 16.59 -13.45
N LEU A 82 -18.83 16.29 -13.44
CA LEU A 82 -18.22 15.22 -14.23
C LEU A 82 -17.66 14.09 -13.37
N ARG A 83 -18.05 14.01 -12.10
CA ARG A 83 -17.50 13.03 -11.15
C ARG A 83 -17.43 11.61 -11.73
N SER A 84 -18.56 11.11 -12.23
CA SER A 84 -18.64 9.77 -12.81
C SER A 84 -17.69 9.56 -14.00
N LYS A 85 -17.44 10.58 -14.83
CA LYS A 85 -16.53 10.48 -15.98
C LYS A 85 -15.07 10.43 -15.53
N TYR A 86 -14.70 11.21 -14.51
CA TYR A 86 -13.36 11.17 -13.94
C TYR A 86 -13.10 9.84 -13.21
N GLU A 87 -14.08 9.32 -12.46
CA GLU A 87 -13.98 8.01 -11.78
C GLU A 87 -13.84 6.87 -12.80
N GLU A 88 -14.59 6.90 -13.90
CA GLU A 88 -14.47 5.91 -14.99
C GLU A 88 -13.09 6.00 -15.67
N LEU A 89 -12.62 7.22 -15.97
CA LEU A 89 -11.29 7.42 -16.56
C LEU A 89 -10.17 6.96 -15.61
N ALA A 90 -10.31 7.22 -14.31
CA ALA A 90 -9.38 6.74 -13.30
C ALA A 90 -9.33 5.21 -13.32
N LEU A 91 -10.49 4.54 -13.24
CA LEU A 91 -10.59 3.08 -13.28
C LEU A 91 -9.93 2.48 -14.54
N ASN A 92 -10.17 3.07 -15.72
CA ASN A 92 -9.54 2.62 -16.97
C ASN A 92 -8.01 2.75 -16.92
N THR A 93 -7.52 3.83 -16.30
CA THR A 93 -6.09 4.09 -16.13
C THR A 93 -5.46 3.11 -15.14
N GLU A 94 -6.13 2.81 -14.01
CA GLU A 94 -5.69 1.80 -13.05
C GLU A 94 -5.66 0.38 -13.66
N THR A 95 -6.66 0.05 -14.48
CA THR A 95 -6.75 -1.23 -15.19
C THR A 95 -5.53 -1.43 -16.08
N TYR A 96 -5.07 -0.37 -16.76
CA TYR A 96 -3.88 -0.44 -17.60
C TYR A 96 -2.60 -0.83 -16.81
N ALA A 97 -2.40 -0.32 -15.59
CA ALA A 97 -1.26 -0.76 -14.77
C ALA A 97 -1.39 -2.23 -14.33
N ALA A 98 -2.61 -2.69 -14.03
CA ALA A 98 -2.86 -4.10 -13.69
C ALA A 98 -2.61 -5.02 -14.89
N ASP A 99 -3.01 -4.60 -16.10
CA ASP A 99 -2.76 -5.33 -17.34
C ASP A 99 -1.26 -5.40 -17.66
N LEU A 100 -0.50 -4.31 -17.43
CA LEU A 100 0.94 -4.31 -17.72
C LEU A 100 1.70 -5.33 -16.87
N ILE A 101 1.42 -5.42 -15.57
CA ILE A 101 2.05 -6.42 -14.70
C ILE A 101 1.51 -7.84 -14.93
N ALA A 102 0.29 -7.97 -15.49
CA ALA A 102 -0.25 -9.26 -15.94
C ALA A 102 0.61 -9.91 -17.02
N LEU A 103 1.28 -9.11 -17.85
CA LEU A 103 2.11 -9.59 -18.96
C LEU A 103 3.44 -10.19 -18.52
N CYS A 104 3.84 -10.02 -17.26
CA CYS A 104 5.04 -10.65 -16.71
C CYS A 104 4.91 -12.18 -16.76
N ARG A 105 5.96 -12.86 -17.24
CA ARG A 105 5.98 -14.32 -17.39
C ARG A 105 6.69 -15.03 -16.26
N THR A 106 7.55 -14.32 -15.54
CA THR A 106 8.36 -14.89 -14.46
C THR A 106 8.11 -14.14 -13.15
N SER A 107 8.25 -14.86 -12.03
CA SER A 107 8.18 -14.24 -10.69
C SER A 107 9.27 -13.19 -10.47
N ASP A 108 10.41 -13.33 -11.16
CA ASP A 108 11.53 -12.40 -11.07
C ASP A 108 11.21 -11.06 -11.77
N GLU A 109 10.57 -11.08 -12.94
CA GLU A 109 10.06 -9.87 -13.60
C GLU A 109 9.10 -9.10 -12.69
N VAL A 110 8.16 -9.81 -12.06
CA VAL A 110 7.21 -9.21 -11.11
C VAL A 110 7.96 -8.62 -9.92
N ARG A 111 8.93 -9.35 -9.36
CA ARG A 111 9.76 -8.86 -8.24
C ARG A 111 10.54 -7.61 -8.61
N ILE A 112 11.09 -7.51 -9.81
CA ILE A 112 11.79 -6.31 -10.28
C ILE A 112 10.86 -5.11 -10.23
N ILE A 113 9.64 -5.23 -10.78
CA ILE A 113 8.64 -4.16 -10.75
C ILE A 113 8.26 -3.80 -9.30
N LEU A 114 7.99 -4.81 -8.45
CA LEU A 114 7.58 -4.59 -7.06
C LEU A 114 8.71 -4.02 -6.17
N ASN A 115 9.97 -4.22 -6.55
CA ASN A 115 11.15 -3.74 -5.84
C ASN A 115 11.58 -2.33 -6.22
N GLU A 116 10.98 -1.75 -7.26
CA GLU A 116 11.33 -0.41 -7.72
C GLU A 116 11.06 0.64 -6.63
N LYS A 117 12.03 1.54 -6.44
CA LYS A 117 12.04 2.50 -5.32
C LYS A 117 11.61 3.90 -5.75
N GLU A 118 11.59 4.20 -7.05
CA GLU A 118 11.19 5.52 -7.53
C GLU A 118 9.83 5.94 -6.99
N GLY A 119 9.67 7.18 -6.53
CA GLY A 119 8.42 7.66 -5.94
C GLY A 119 8.11 7.15 -4.52
N SER A 120 8.82 6.15 -4.00
CA SER A 120 8.68 5.72 -2.60
C SER A 120 9.39 6.70 -1.66
N ARG A 121 8.67 7.20 -0.65
CA ARG A 121 9.23 8.08 0.39
C ARG A 121 9.94 7.30 1.50
N LEU A 122 9.81 5.98 1.47
CA LEU A 122 10.31 5.07 2.48
C LEU A 122 11.79 4.76 2.24
N LYS A 123 12.68 5.33 3.06
CA LYS A 123 14.13 5.06 3.03
C LYS A 123 14.54 3.74 3.70
N GLY A 124 13.58 2.88 4.04
CA GLY A 124 13.84 1.58 4.69
C GLY A 124 14.06 0.44 3.69
N ASN A 125 14.66 -0.65 4.17
CA ASN A 125 14.74 -1.92 3.42
C ASN A 125 13.39 -2.65 3.48
N PHE A 126 12.40 -2.11 2.76
CA PHE A 126 11.13 -2.81 2.55
C PHE A 126 11.28 -3.84 1.45
N LEU A 127 10.64 -4.99 1.62
CA LEU A 127 10.72 -6.08 0.63
C LEU A 127 10.12 -5.67 -0.72
N PHE A 128 8.98 -4.95 -0.73
CA PHE A 128 8.30 -4.51 -1.95
C PHE A 128 7.85 -3.03 -1.86
N PRO A 129 8.76 -2.06 -2.09
CA PRO A 129 8.44 -0.63 -1.98
C PRO A 129 7.34 -0.16 -2.95
N ARG A 130 7.35 -0.63 -4.20
CA ARG A 130 6.32 -0.29 -5.20
C ARG A 130 4.95 -0.84 -4.83
N LEU A 131 4.89 -2.01 -4.20
CA LEU A 131 3.62 -2.59 -3.71
C LEU A 131 3.02 -1.74 -2.58
N ILE A 132 3.85 -1.26 -1.65
CA ILE A 132 3.41 -0.36 -0.58
C ILE A 132 2.88 0.94 -1.20
N LEU A 133 3.61 1.49 -2.17
CA LEU A 133 3.17 2.68 -2.91
C LEU A 133 1.82 2.46 -3.61
N ALA A 134 1.61 1.30 -4.23
CA ALA A 134 0.32 0.97 -4.84
C ALA A 134 -0.82 0.97 -3.82
N VAL A 135 -0.57 0.49 -2.59
CA VAL A 135 -1.54 0.55 -1.49
C VAL A 135 -1.79 1.98 -1.03
N ASP A 136 -0.75 2.81 -0.92
CA ASP A 136 -0.88 4.24 -0.58
C ASP A 136 -1.72 5.00 -1.61
N TYR A 137 -1.52 4.70 -2.89
CA TYR A 137 -2.29 5.22 -4.03
C TYR A 137 -3.63 4.49 -4.25
N LYS A 138 -4.03 3.59 -3.34
CA LYS A 138 -5.30 2.84 -3.36
C LYS A 138 -5.54 2.03 -4.66
N GLN A 139 -4.49 1.57 -5.31
CA GLN A 139 -4.50 0.85 -6.58
C GLN A 139 -4.93 -0.61 -6.42
N LYS A 140 -6.24 -0.84 -6.21
CA LYS A 140 -6.79 -2.15 -5.84
C LYS A 140 -6.59 -3.21 -6.94
N LEU A 141 -6.79 -2.83 -8.21
CA LEU A 141 -6.66 -3.77 -9.33
C LEU A 141 -5.23 -4.28 -9.50
N PHE A 142 -4.25 -3.37 -9.41
CA PHE A 142 -2.83 -3.72 -9.46
C PHE A 142 -2.44 -4.68 -8.33
N VAL A 143 -2.86 -4.38 -7.10
CA VAL A 143 -2.55 -5.22 -5.93
C VAL A 143 -3.24 -6.58 -6.04
N ALA A 144 -4.49 -6.62 -6.50
CA ALA A 144 -5.28 -7.85 -6.61
C ALA A 144 -4.83 -8.78 -7.75
N GLN A 145 -3.91 -8.34 -8.61
CA GLN A 145 -3.48 -9.10 -9.77
C GLN A 145 -2.82 -10.43 -9.38
N THR A 146 -3.16 -11.52 -10.08
CA THR A 146 -2.72 -12.89 -9.76
C THR A 146 -1.21 -13.01 -9.63
N ASN A 147 -0.44 -12.44 -10.57
CA ASN A 147 1.03 -12.47 -10.57
C ASN A 147 1.62 -11.80 -9.32
N VAL A 148 1.02 -10.68 -8.89
CA VAL A 148 1.43 -9.95 -7.68
C VAL A 148 1.09 -10.76 -6.44
N GLN A 149 -0.11 -11.34 -6.38
CA GLN A 149 -0.57 -12.17 -5.27
C GLN A 149 0.28 -13.43 -5.10
N GLU A 150 0.71 -14.07 -6.20
CA GLU A 150 1.57 -15.25 -6.14
C GLU A 150 2.95 -14.93 -5.53
N VAL A 151 3.58 -13.84 -5.98
CA VAL A 151 4.86 -13.37 -5.44
C VAL A 151 4.73 -12.93 -3.98
N LEU A 152 3.63 -12.25 -3.64
CA LEU A 152 3.33 -11.84 -2.28
C LEU A 152 3.09 -13.05 -1.36
N GLU A 153 2.37 -14.06 -1.83
CA GLU A 153 2.12 -15.29 -1.09
C GLU A 153 3.42 -16.07 -0.86
N ALA A 154 4.29 -16.16 -1.87
CA ALA A 154 5.61 -16.76 -1.73
C ALA A 154 6.46 -16.03 -0.66
N ALA A 155 6.45 -14.70 -0.66
CA ALA A 155 7.11 -13.91 0.37
C ALA A 155 6.47 -14.05 1.77
N TRP A 156 5.14 -14.21 1.82
CA TRP A 156 4.38 -14.38 3.05
C TRP A 156 4.69 -15.70 3.74
N VAL A 157 4.73 -16.79 2.97
CA VAL A 157 4.99 -18.16 3.45
C VAL A 157 6.48 -18.38 3.74
N GLY A 158 7.37 -17.71 3.01
CA GLY A 158 8.82 -17.87 3.16
C GLY A 158 9.23 -19.33 2.99
N ASP A 159 10.07 -19.83 3.90
CA ASP A 159 10.62 -21.19 3.83
C ASP A 159 9.61 -22.29 4.24
N TRP A 160 8.39 -21.95 4.68
CA TRP A 160 7.41 -22.91 5.17
C TRP A 160 6.48 -23.45 4.07
N TYR A 161 7.02 -24.14 3.06
CA TYR A 161 6.27 -24.62 1.90
C TYR A 161 5.06 -25.50 2.26
N GLU A 162 5.16 -26.33 3.31
CA GLU A 162 4.07 -27.23 3.75
C GLU A 162 2.78 -26.49 4.12
N TRP A 163 2.89 -25.24 4.59
CA TRP A 163 1.74 -24.43 4.96
C TRP A 163 0.72 -24.29 3.83
N LYS A 164 1.19 -24.20 2.57
CA LYS A 164 0.31 -24.09 1.40
C LYS A 164 -0.55 -25.33 1.22
N THR A 165 0.01 -26.51 1.48
CA THR A 165 -0.67 -27.81 1.32
C THR A 165 -1.67 -28.12 2.44
N TYR A 166 -1.61 -27.41 3.57
CA TYR A 166 -2.47 -27.69 4.72
C TYR A 166 -3.94 -27.37 4.46
N THR A 167 -4.80 -28.33 4.82
CA THR A 167 -6.25 -28.14 4.86
C THR A 167 -6.65 -27.10 5.90
N SER A 168 -7.80 -26.47 5.71
CA SER A 168 -8.32 -25.43 6.62
C SER A 168 -8.37 -25.91 8.08
N LEU A 169 -8.78 -27.15 8.32
CA LEU A 169 -8.82 -27.75 9.67
C LEU A 169 -7.42 -27.85 10.28
N ARG A 170 -6.41 -28.31 9.52
CA ARG A 170 -5.03 -28.42 10.02
C ARG A 170 -4.45 -27.05 10.36
N ARG A 171 -4.75 -26.01 9.57
CA ARG A 171 -4.35 -24.63 9.87
C ARG A 171 -4.95 -24.13 11.20
N VAL A 172 -6.23 -24.44 11.45
CA VAL A 172 -6.90 -24.12 12.72
C VAL A 172 -6.26 -24.86 13.89
N PHE A 173 -5.97 -26.16 13.75
CA PHE A 173 -5.26 -26.91 14.80
C PHE A 173 -3.86 -26.35 15.07
N HIS A 174 -3.13 -25.90 14.05
CA HIS A 174 -1.86 -25.22 14.25
C HIS A 174 -2.02 -23.92 15.07
N ALA A 175 -3.10 -23.16 14.88
CA ALA A 175 -3.38 -21.96 15.68
C ALA A 175 -3.66 -22.28 17.15
N PHE A 176 -4.40 -23.36 17.43
CA PHE A 176 -4.65 -23.82 18.80
C PHE A 176 -3.40 -24.40 19.47
N GLY A 177 -2.64 -25.24 18.76
CA GLY A 177 -1.36 -25.77 19.26
C GLY A 177 -0.34 -24.67 19.54
N ARG A 178 -0.40 -23.57 18.76
CA ARG A 178 0.41 -22.38 19.01
C ARG A 178 0.07 -21.71 20.34
N MET A 179 -1.19 -21.72 20.82
CA MET A 179 -1.54 -21.12 22.12
C MET A 179 -0.77 -21.75 23.29
N ILE A 180 -0.58 -23.07 23.27
CA ILE A 180 0.12 -23.80 24.33
C ILE A 180 1.64 -23.53 24.24
N THR A 181 2.19 -23.51 23.03
CA THR A 181 3.63 -23.39 22.80
C THR A 181 4.14 -21.94 22.82
N LEU A 182 3.25 -20.95 22.75
CA LEU A 182 3.57 -19.53 22.62
C LEU A 182 4.55 -19.03 23.69
N LEU A 183 4.31 -19.35 24.96
CA LEU A 183 5.17 -18.90 26.07
C LEU A 183 6.60 -19.44 25.93
N CYS A 184 6.75 -20.72 25.59
CA CYS A 184 8.05 -21.35 25.38
C CYS A 184 8.78 -20.75 24.16
N LEU A 185 8.05 -20.43 23.09
CA LEU A 185 8.61 -19.84 21.88
C LEU A 185 9.11 -18.42 22.10
N TYR A 186 8.38 -17.59 22.83
CA TYR A 186 8.83 -16.24 23.17
C TYR A 186 10.10 -16.24 24.00
N ILE A 187 10.17 -17.13 25.01
CA ILE A 187 11.38 -17.34 25.81
C ILE A 187 12.54 -17.74 24.89
N PHE A 188 12.34 -18.74 24.02
CA PHE A 188 13.35 -19.22 23.10
C PHE A 188 13.87 -18.13 22.13
N CYS A 189 12.97 -17.32 21.55
CA CYS A 189 13.35 -16.24 20.64
C CYS A 189 14.15 -15.12 21.31
N ILE A 190 13.94 -14.87 22.60
CA ILE A 190 14.71 -13.89 23.38
C ILE A 190 16.13 -14.43 23.64
N PHE A 191 16.26 -15.70 24.02
CA PHE A 191 17.55 -16.28 24.39
C PHE A 191 18.42 -16.68 23.18
N LEU A 192 17.83 -17.09 22.05
CA LEU A 192 18.57 -17.48 20.84
C LEU A 192 18.05 -16.80 19.56
N PRO A 193 18.24 -15.47 19.42
CA PRO A 193 17.70 -14.70 18.30
C PRO A 193 18.30 -15.07 16.94
N LYS A 194 19.52 -15.64 16.91
CA LYS A 194 20.22 -16.02 15.66
C LYS A 194 20.00 -17.48 15.25
N SER A 195 19.20 -18.25 15.99
CA SER A 195 18.93 -19.65 15.65
C SER A 195 18.07 -19.78 14.39
N THR A 196 18.22 -20.89 13.67
CA THR A 196 17.40 -21.21 12.49
C THR A 196 15.91 -21.26 12.83
N GLN A 197 15.57 -21.74 14.04
CA GLN A 197 14.20 -21.77 14.56
C GLN A 197 13.64 -20.36 14.82
N ALA A 198 14.44 -19.44 15.39
CA ALA A 198 14.02 -18.05 15.56
C ALA A 198 13.79 -17.34 14.22
N GLN A 199 14.63 -17.62 13.20
CA GLN A 199 14.43 -17.13 11.84
C GLN A 199 13.14 -17.69 11.22
N PHE A 200 12.87 -18.99 11.38
CA PHE A 200 11.61 -19.61 10.94
C PHE A 200 10.38 -18.94 11.58
N TYR A 201 10.40 -18.65 12.88
CA TYR A 201 9.28 -17.96 13.55
C TYR A 201 9.19 -16.46 13.22
N SER A 202 10.24 -15.88 12.65
CA SER A 202 10.24 -14.48 12.21
C SER A 202 9.47 -14.26 10.90
N ILE A 203 9.20 -15.33 10.14
CA ILE A 203 8.41 -15.36 8.88
C ILE A 203 7.01 -14.76 9.11
N PRO A 204 6.44 -14.01 8.13
CA PRO A 204 5.15 -13.33 8.29
C PRO A 204 3.98 -14.23 8.74
N VAL A 205 3.81 -15.41 8.12
CA VAL A 205 2.76 -16.39 8.52
C VAL A 205 2.88 -16.75 10.01
N ASN A 206 4.08 -17.07 10.48
CA ASN A 206 4.30 -17.49 11.86
C ASN A 206 4.07 -16.35 12.86
N ARG A 207 4.44 -15.13 12.47
CA ARG A 207 4.16 -13.92 13.26
C ARG A 207 2.67 -13.65 13.38
N MET A 208 1.93 -13.76 12.27
CA MET A 208 0.46 -13.66 12.27
C MET A 208 -0.15 -14.74 13.16
N LEU A 209 0.26 -16.00 13.00
CA LEU A 209 -0.27 -17.11 13.78
C LEU A 209 -0.06 -16.88 15.29
N SER A 210 1.13 -16.42 15.67
CA SER A 210 1.44 -16.10 17.07
C SER A 210 0.57 -14.94 17.60
N SER A 211 0.33 -13.91 16.79
CA SER A 211 -0.56 -12.79 17.15
C SER A 211 -2.02 -13.23 17.30
N VAL A 212 -2.50 -14.13 16.45
CA VAL A 212 -3.85 -14.71 16.56
C VAL A 212 -3.95 -15.55 17.82
N SER A 213 -2.96 -16.41 18.09
CA SER A 213 -2.93 -17.25 19.30
C SER A 213 -2.87 -16.42 20.57
N SER A 214 -2.09 -15.34 20.63
CA SER A 214 -2.05 -14.46 21.82
C SER A 214 -3.40 -13.79 22.06
N TYR A 215 -4.09 -13.38 21.00
CA TYR A 215 -5.44 -12.83 21.10
C TYR A 215 -6.47 -13.86 21.57
N LEU A 216 -6.39 -15.11 21.08
CA LEU A 216 -7.24 -16.19 21.56
C LEU A 216 -7.00 -16.51 23.04
N ILE A 217 -5.74 -16.55 23.51
CA ILE A 217 -5.42 -16.72 24.93
C ILE A 217 -6.08 -15.61 25.76
N PHE A 218 -5.99 -14.36 25.30
CA PHE A 218 -6.64 -13.23 25.96
C PHE A 218 -8.17 -13.39 26.04
N LEU A 219 -8.82 -13.79 24.94
CA LEU A 219 -10.25 -14.08 24.94
C LEU A 219 -10.63 -15.22 25.89
N CYS A 220 -9.82 -16.29 25.95
CA CYS A 220 -10.02 -17.37 26.89
C CYS A 220 -9.91 -16.90 28.35
N LEU A 221 -8.92 -16.06 28.66
CA LEU A 221 -8.77 -15.48 30.01
C LEU A 221 -9.97 -14.60 30.39
N LEU A 222 -10.44 -13.76 29.47
CA LEU A 222 -11.65 -12.95 29.68
C LEU A 222 -12.89 -13.80 29.89
N PHE A 223 -13.04 -14.87 29.10
CA PHE A 223 -14.17 -15.79 29.24
C PHE A 223 -14.14 -16.54 30.58
N LEU A 224 -12.96 -17.03 30.99
CA LEU A 224 -12.76 -17.66 32.29
C LEU A 224 -13.10 -16.70 33.42
N GLU A 225 -12.63 -15.45 33.34
CA GLU A 225 -12.96 -14.41 34.32
C GLU A 225 -14.46 -14.15 34.37
N SER A 226 -15.12 -13.99 33.22
CA SER A 226 -16.58 -13.77 33.15
C SER A 226 -17.38 -14.93 33.76
N HIS A 227 -16.94 -16.17 33.55
CA HIS A 227 -17.58 -17.35 34.15
C HIS A 227 -17.30 -17.47 35.66
N ARG A 228 -16.13 -17.07 36.12
CA ARG A 228 -15.79 -17.05 37.55
C ARG A 228 -16.59 -15.98 38.28
N ASP A 229 -16.68 -14.78 37.72
CA ASP A 229 -17.43 -13.66 38.31
C ASP A 229 -18.92 -14.02 38.52
N LYS A 230 -19.52 -14.76 37.57
CA LYS A 230 -20.89 -15.30 37.72
C LYS A 230 -21.02 -16.34 38.84
N LYS A 231 -19.99 -17.15 39.11
CA LYS A 231 -20.01 -18.19 40.16
C LYS A 231 -19.67 -17.59 41.55
N ASP A 232 -18.75 -16.64 41.59
CA ASP A 232 -18.23 -16.01 42.81
C ASP A 232 -19.24 -15.03 43.46
N GLN A 233 -20.42 -14.80 42.86
CA GLN A 233 -21.57 -14.18 43.55
C GLN A 233 -21.98 -14.93 44.84
N THR A 234 -21.54 -16.18 45.03
CA THR A 234 -21.86 -17.01 46.22
C THR A 234 -20.66 -17.33 47.14
N ARG A 235 -19.41 -17.04 46.71
CA ARG A 235 -18.20 -17.24 47.54
C ARG A 235 -17.06 -16.37 47.00
N TYR A 236 -16.60 -15.39 47.78
CA TYR A 236 -15.57 -14.44 47.35
C TYR A 236 -14.17 -14.98 47.64
N ASP A 237 -13.45 -15.48 46.61
CA ASP A 237 -12.07 -15.95 46.76
C ASP A 237 -11.06 -14.87 46.30
N PHE A 238 -10.52 -14.10 47.26
CA PHE A 238 -9.74 -12.87 47.02
C PHE A 238 -8.41 -13.11 46.27
N GLN A 239 -7.68 -14.18 46.59
CA GLN A 239 -6.27 -14.33 46.18
C GLN A 239 -6.11 -14.83 44.72
N ASN A 240 -7.00 -15.71 44.26
CA ASN A 240 -6.97 -16.24 42.88
C ASN A 240 -7.60 -15.27 41.87
N ASN A 241 -8.47 -14.36 42.32
CA ASN A 241 -9.07 -13.33 41.47
C ASN A 241 -8.06 -12.21 41.15
N ILE A 242 -7.15 -11.87 42.06
CA ILE A 242 -6.11 -10.85 41.82
C ILE A 242 -5.12 -11.30 40.74
N LYS A 243 -4.68 -12.57 40.74
CA LYS A 243 -3.67 -13.05 39.78
C LYS A 243 -4.14 -12.98 38.33
N ILE A 244 -5.35 -13.48 38.02
CA ILE A 244 -5.88 -13.45 36.64
C ILE A 244 -6.09 -12.01 36.18
N LYS A 245 -6.63 -11.14 37.04
CA LYS A 245 -6.80 -9.71 36.75
C LYS A 245 -5.47 -9.00 36.46
N ILE A 246 -4.39 -9.33 37.19
CA ILE A 246 -3.04 -8.82 36.91
C ILE A 246 -2.56 -9.28 35.54
N PHE A 247 -2.71 -10.56 35.17
CA PHE A 247 -2.32 -11.05 33.85
C PHE A 247 -3.08 -10.35 32.70
N ILE A 248 -4.39 -10.17 32.85
CA ILE A 248 -5.22 -9.44 31.89
C ILE A 248 -4.76 -7.98 31.78
N PHE A 249 -4.49 -7.33 32.91
CA PHE A 249 -4.00 -5.95 32.95
C PHE A 249 -2.64 -5.80 32.24
N VAL A 250 -1.69 -6.69 32.51
CA VAL A 250 -0.37 -6.71 31.84
C VAL A 250 -0.52 -6.90 30.33
N TYR A 251 -1.42 -7.79 29.89
CA TYR A 251 -1.71 -7.98 28.46
C TYR A 251 -2.29 -6.72 27.82
N ILE A 252 -3.29 -6.09 28.48
CA ILE A 252 -3.90 -4.84 28.00
C ILE A 252 -2.85 -3.73 27.92
N LEU A 253 -2.00 -3.57 28.95
CA LEU A 253 -0.92 -2.59 28.97
C LEU A 253 0.07 -2.83 27.81
N SER A 254 0.43 -4.09 27.55
CA SER A 254 1.30 -4.46 26.43
C SER A 254 0.68 -4.10 25.07
N HIS A 255 -0.62 -4.34 24.91
CA HIS A 255 -1.35 -3.96 23.70
C HIS A 255 -1.44 -2.44 23.53
N ILE A 256 -1.69 -1.70 24.61
CA ILE A 256 -1.70 -0.24 24.62
C ILE A 256 -0.34 0.32 24.19
N LEU A 257 0.75 -0.18 24.76
CA LEU A 257 2.11 0.24 24.38
C LEU A 257 2.41 -0.06 22.91
N ASN A 258 2.00 -1.22 22.39
CA ASN A 258 2.17 -1.53 20.98
C ASN A 258 1.32 -0.62 20.08
N SER A 259 0.09 -0.29 20.47
CA SER A 259 -0.75 0.69 19.77
C SER A 259 -0.09 2.07 19.77
N PHE A 260 0.49 2.53 20.89
CA PHE A 260 1.25 3.78 20.93
C PHE A 260 2.47 3.74 20.00
N ARG A 261 3.20 2.63 19.94
CA ARG A 261 4.30 2.45 18.98
C ARG A 261 3.81 2.52 17.53
N MET A 262 2.67 1.94 17.22
CA MET A 262 2.08 2.02 15.86
C MET A 262 1.61 3.44 15.54
N ILE A 263 0.99 4.14 16.49
CA ILE A 263 0.56 5.54 16.32
C ILE A 263 1.77 6.45 16.12
N THR A 264 2.84 6.29 16.89
CA THR A 264 4.07 7.08 16.71
C THR A 264 4.73 6.83 15.36
N LEU A 265 4.78 5.58 14.90
CA LEU A 265 5.25 5.25 13.55
C LEU A 265 4.32 5.82 12.46
N LEU A 266 3.00 5.78 12.66
CA LEU A 266 2.03 6.37 11.75
C LEU A 266 2.17 7.90 11.71
N CYS A 267 2.38 8.55 12.85
CA CYS A 267 2.62 9.99 12.93
C CYS A 267 3.94 10.36 12.23
N LEU A 268 5.00 9.57 12.38
CA LEU A 268 6.26 9.75 11.65
C LEU A 268 6.06 9.54 10.14
N TYR A 269 5.24 8.57 9.75
CA TYR A 269 4.89 8.30 8.36
C TYR A 269 4.09 9.45 7.74
N ILE A 270 3.02 9.90 8.43
CA ILE A 270 2.22 11.07 8.03
C ILE A 270 3.09 12.32 7.97
N PHE A 271 4.00 12.53 8.93
CA PHE A 271 4.95 13.63 8.90
C PHE A 271 5.89 13.55 7.67
N CYS A 272 6.34 12.35 7.29
CA CYS A 272 7.08 12.14 6.04
C CYS A 272 6.22 12.35 4.78
N ILE A 273 4.89 12.15 4.87
CA ILE A 273 3.95 12.45 3.79
C ILE A 273 3.66 13.96 3.68
N PHE A 274 3.56 14.66 4.81
CA PHE A 274 3.22 16.08 4.89
C PHE A 274 4.43 17.02 4.84
N LEU A 275 5.67 16.50 4.86
CA LEU A 275 6.83 17.23 4.33
C LEU A 275 6.44 17.76 2.93
N PRO A 276 6.59 19.08 2.71
CA PRO A 276 5.73 19.79 1.77
C PRO A 276 5.87 19.21 0.36
N LYS A 277 4.71 19.01 -0.28
CA LYS A 277 4.56 18.74 -1.73
C LYS A 277 5.27 19.79 -2.60
N SER A 278 5.88 20.83 -2.03
CA SER A 278 6.62 21.91 -2.69
C SER A 278 7.91 21.46 -3.39
N THR A 279 8.43 20.25 -3.11
CA THR A 279 9.56 19.68 -3.85
C THR A 279 9.16 18.69 -4.95
N GLN A 280 7.86 18.36 -5.09
CA GLN A 280 7.39 17.52 -6.20
C GLN A 280 7.04 18.30 -7.48
N ALA A 281 7.00 19.64 -7.46
CA ALA A 281 6.73 20.44 -8.66
C ALA A 281 7.99 20.80 -9.48
N GLN A 282 9.19 20.58 -8.95
CA GLN A 282 10.46 20.85 -9.66
C GLN A 282 11.12 19.61 -10.28
N PHE A 283 10.51 18.43 -10.14
CA PHE A 283 11.02 17.17 -10.73
C PHE A 283 10.15 16.61 -11.86
N TYR A 284 9.02 17.25 -12.22
CA TYR A 284 8.27 16.91 -13.44
C TYR A 284 8.79 17.63 -14.70
N SER A 285 9.86 18.42 -14.59
CA SER A 285 10.71 18.75 -15.73
C SER A 285 11.69 17.60 -15.93
N ILE A 286 11.28 16.55 -16.63
CA ILE A 286 12.23 15.75 -17.40
C ILE A 286 12.49 16.57 -18.66
N PRO A 287 13.66 17.20 -18.85
CA PRO A 287 14.07 17.53 -20.20
C PRO A 287 14.40 16.19 -20.86
N VAL A 288 13.54 15.68 -21.74
CA VAL A 288 13.97 14.67 -22.72
C VAL A 288 14.81 15.40 -23.78
N ASN A 289 15.98 15.89 -23.37
CA ASN A 289 17.05 16.18 -24.30
C ASN A 289 17.73 14.86 -24.62
N ARG A 290 17.24 14.18 -25.68
CA ARG A 290 18.09 13.34 -26.51
C ARG A 290 18.00 13.82 -27.95
N MET A 291 18.82 14.84 -28.20
CA MET A 291 19.56 15.13 -29.43
C MET A 291 18.99 14.58 -30.73
N LEU A 292 18.31 15.44 -31.48
CA LEU A 292 18.59 15.53 -32.91
C LEU A 292 19.77 16.51 -33.10
N SER A 293 20.77 16.06 -33.87
CA SER A 293 21.90 16.80 -34.44
C SER A 293 23.18 17.03 -33.61
N SER A 294 24.05 16.02 -33.61
CA SER A 294 25.46 16.11 -34.04
C SER A 294 25.90 14.65 -34.23
N VAL A 295 26.37 14.13 -35.37
CA VAL A 295 27.29 14.71 -36.35
C VAL A 295 27.06 14.01 -37.70
N SER A 296 26.69 14.78 -38.72
CA SER A 296 27.14 14.55 -40.09
C SER A 296 28.53 15.16 -40.22
N SER A 297 29.57 14.31 -40.14
CA SER A 297 30.92 14.46 -40.68
C SER A 297 31.71 13.19 -40.38
#